data_AF-A0A094ADW0-F1
#
_entry.id   AF-A0A094ADW0-F1
#
_cell.length_a   1.000
_cell.length_b   1.000
_cell.length_c   1.000
_cell.angle_alpha   90.00
_cell.angle_beta   90.00
_cell.angle_gamma   90.00
#
_symmetry.space_group_name_H-M   'P 1'
#
loop_
_entity.id
_entity.type
_entity.pdbx_description
1 polymer ?
#
loop_
_entity_poly.entity_id
_entity_poly.type
_entity_poly.pdbx_seq_one_letter_code
_entity_poly.pdbx_strand_id
1 'polypeptide(L)'
;MARSPSDATRFTSTTPHATKPFYPAASNPGPSTLPTDGSGAAAAAPAGETPQQKVRRLREAANRAREGRLTGFDRAVVRGRVWADRAHRVTALGLIGITCIAGAVTVYALGDMMIYNRRRKREYFASQKALTESAIQEASVALRGGTATAEQLQLLEKQRGQAALAAEMREKVREVREARANAPPVSATAAVGEE
;
A
#
# COMPACT_ATOMS: atom_id res chain seq x y z
N MET A 1 -27.05 -30.44 -27.07
CA MET A 1 -26.86 -29.27 -27.97
C MET A 1 -27.03 -28.00 -27.15
N ALA A 2 -25.94 -27.28 -26.88
CA ALA A 2 -26.00 -26.02 -26.15
C ALA A 2 -26.50 -24.91 -27.09
N ARG A 3 -27.52 -24.14 -26.67
CA ARG A 3 -28.08 -23.04 -27.47
C ARG A 3 -27.21 -21.80 -27.31
N SER A 4 -26.88 -21.14 -28.42
CA SER A 4 -26.07 -19.91 -28.45
C SER A 4 -26.81 -18.76 -27.71
N PRO A 5 -26.11 -17.94 -26.88
CA PRO A 5 -26.70 -16.76 -26.25
C PRO A 5 -27.37 -15.79 -27.22
N SER A 6 -26.97 -15.80 -28.50
CA SER A 6 -27.57 -14.96 -29.53
C SER A 6 -28.99 -15.41 -29.91
N ASP A 7 -29.33 -16.69 -29.76
CA ASP A 7 -30.66 -17.24 -30.08
C ASP A 7 -31.73 -16.80 -29.07
N ALA A 8 -31.33 -16.47 -27.83
CA ALA A 8 -32.23 -16.02 -26.76
C ALA A 8 -32.80 -14.60 -26.97
N THR A 9 -32.21 -13.80 -27.87
CA THR A 9 -32.59 -12.38 -28.07
C THR A 9 -33.35 -12.12 -29.37
N ARG A 10 -33.59 -13.16 -30.18
CA ARG A 10 -34.30 -13.03 -31.48
C ARG A 10 -35.75 -12.58 -31.35
N PHE A 11 -36.38 -12.83 -30.20
CA PHE A 11 -37.79 -12.49 -29.94
C PHE A 11 -37.98 -11.28 -29.02
N THR A 12 -36.91 -10.66 -28.54
CA THR A 12 -36.98 -9.40 -27.79
C THR A 12 -36.43 -8.30 -28.69
N SER A 13 -37.34 -7.50 -29.26
CA SER A 13 -36.99 -6.33 -30.07
C SER A 13 -35.84 -5.53 -29.43
N THR A 14 -34.72 -5.42 -30.13
CA THR A 14 -33.57 -4.60 -29.73
C THR A 14 -33.78 -3.11 -30.03
N THR A 15 -34.98 -2.74 -30.49
CA THR A 15 -35.37 -1.36 -30.70
C THR A 15 -35.96 -0.84 -29.38
N PRO A 16 -35.51 0.31 -28.83
CA PRO A 16 -36.14 0.88 -27.65
C PRO A 16 -37.60 1.24 -27.97
N HIS A 17 -38.53 0.36 -27.61
CA HIS A 17 -39.94 0.67 -27.64
C HIS A 17 -40.21 1.69 -26.56
N ALA A 18 -40.67 2.88 -26.94
CA ALA A 18 -41.14 3.90 -26.02
C ALA A 18 -42.35 3.37 -25.25
N THR A 19 -42.10 2.76 -24.08
CA THR A 19 -43.13 2.38 -23.13
C THR A 19 -43.70 3.66 -22.52
N LYS A 20 -44.94 3.96 -22.88
CA LYS A 20 -45.75 4.99 -22.24
C LYS A 20 -45.90 4.60 -20.76
N PRO A 21 -45.64 5.49 -19.78
CA PRO A 21 -45.87 5.14 -18.38
C PRO A 21 -47.37 4.98 -18.12
N PHE A 22 -47.75 3.82 -17.56
CA PHE A 22 -49.07 3.49 -17.03
C PHE A 22 -49.26 4.20 -15.67
N TYR A 23 -49.50 5.51 -15.70
CA TYR A 23 -49.99 6.28 -14.55
C TYR A 23 -50.98 7.35 -15.08
N PRO A 24 -52.02 7.71 -14.31
CA PRO A 24 -53.09 8.55 -14.80
C PRO A 24 -52.55 9.92 -15.23
N ALA A 25 -52.78 10.24 -16.49
CA ALA A 25 -52.39 11.47 -17.13
C ALA A 25 -53.16 12.66 -16.53
N ALA A 26 -52.54 13.32 -15.56
CA ALA A 26 -52.78 14.72 -15.30
C ALA A 26 -51.45 15.45 -15.52
N SER A 27 -51.37 16.18 -16.63
CA SER A 27 -50.28 17.09 -17.00
C SER A 27 -48.89 16.49 -17.28
N ASN A 28 -48.68 15.92 -18.47
CA ASN A 28 -47.47 16.24 -19.25
C ASN A 28 -47.61 15.87 -20.74
N PRO A 29 -47.00 16.65 -21.65
CA PRO A 29 -47.21 16.57 -23.09
C PRO A 29 -46.39 15.43 -23.70
N GLY A 30 -46.94 14.85 -24.77
CA GLY A 30 -46.31 13.83 -25.60
C GLY A 30 -45.07 14.32 -26.38
N PRO A 31 -44.59 13.53 -27.35
CA PRO A 31 -43.27 13.72 -27.97
C PRO A 31 -43.20 15.04 -28.76
N SER A 32 -42.54 16.03 -28.17
CA SER A 32 -41.83 17.17 -28.78
C SER A 32 -42.14 17.46 -30.27
N THR A 33 -43.35 17.94 -30.55
CA THR A 33 -43.45 19.11 -31.43
C THR A 33 -42.89 20.28 -30.62
N LEU A 34 -41.97 21.05 -31.20
CA LEU A 34 -41.47 22.28 -30.57
C LEU A 34 -42.68 23.12 -30.10
N PRO A 35 -42.77 23.53 -28.83
CA PRO A 35 -43.79 24.46 -28.41
C PRO A 35 -43.43 25.82 -28.99
N THR A 36 -44.17 26.24 -30.01
CA THR A 36 -44.13 27.57 -30.61
C THR A 36 -45.16 28.49 -29.94
N ASP A 37 -45.33 28.42 -28.62
CA ASP A 37 -46.29 29.29 -27.94
C ASP A 37 -45.58 30.17 -26.92
N GLY A 38 -45.73 31.48 -27.15
CA GLY A 38 -45.07 32.54 -26.42
C GLY A 38 -45.37 32.53 -24.92
N SER A 39 -44.34 32.89 -24.14
CA SER A 39 -44.36 33.33 -22.73
C SER A 39 -43.20 32.77 -21.88
N GLY A 40 -42.14 32.25 -22.48
CA GLY A 40 -40.91 31.88 -21.76
C GLY A 40 -39.66 32.26 -22.53
N ALA A 41 -39.38 33.57 -22.61
CA ALA A 41 -38.15 34.20 -23.11
C ALA A 41 -37.20 33.27 -23.90
N ALA A 42 -37.62 32.86 -25.11
CA ALA A 42 -36.68 32.63 -26.18
C ALA A 42 -36.06 34.00 -26.47
N ALA A 43 -35.00 34.36 -25.73
CA ALA A 43 -34.13 35.45 -26.15
C ALA A 43 -33.83 35.18 -27.63
N ALA A 44 -34.23 36.12 -28.49
CA ALA A 44 -34.18 36.01 -29.94
C ALA A 44 -32.88 35.29 -30.34
N ALA A 45 -33.01 34.20 -31.10
CA ALA A 45 -31.83 33.43 -31.51
C ALA A 45 -30.86 34.41 -32.21
N PRO A 46 -29.61 34.55 -31.73
CA PRO A 46 -28.69 35.49 -32.34
C PRO A 46 -28.46 35.07 -33.80
N ALA A 47 -28.68 35.99 -34.73
CA ALA A 47 -28.52 35.72 -36.15
C ALA A 47 -27.04 35.43 -36.44
N GLY A 48 -26.72 34.25 -36.99
CA GLY A 48 -25.37 33.83 -37.36
C GLY A 48 -24.72 32.74 -36.48
N GLU A 49 -25.45 32.11 -35.57
CA GLU A 49 -24.94 31.02 -34.72
C GLU A 49 -24.54 29.77 -35.53
N THR A 50 -23.38 29.17 -35.23
CA THR A 50 -22.98 27.90 -35.85
C THR A 50 -23.85 26.73 -35.36
N PRO A 51 -24.05 25.66 -36.15
CA PRO A 51 -24.89 24.53 -35.73
C PRO A 51 -24.47 23.91 -34.40
N GLN A 52 -23.16 23.87 -34.10
CA GLN A 52 -22.64 23.36 -32.84
C GLN A 52 -22.97 24.26 -31.64
N GLN A 53 -22.89 25.58 -31.81
CA GLN A 53 -23.28 26.54 -30.78
C GLN A 53 -24.77 26.42 -30.47
N LYS A 54 -25.62 26.25 -31.50
CA LYS A 54 -27.07 26.08 -31.33
C LYS A 54 -27.41 24.85 -30.50
N VAL A 55 -26.75 23.72 -30.77
CA VAL A 55 -26.95 22.48 -29.98
C VAL A 55 -26.50 22.69 -28.53
N ARG A 56 -25.37 23.37 -28.32
CA ARG A 56 -24.90 23.68 -26.96
C ARG A 56 -25.89 24.55 -26.20
N ARG A 57 -26.41 25.62 -26.81
CA ARG A 57 -27.43 26.49 -26.21
C ARG A 57 -28.71 25.74 -25.89
N LEU A 58 -29.19 24.90 -26.81
CA LEU A 58 -30.39 24.09 -26.59
C LEU A 58 -30.19 23.06 -25.48
N ARG A 59 -29.01 22.45 -25.38
CA ARG A 59 -28.65 21.56 -24.27
C ARG A 59 -28.59 22.31 -22.94
N GLU A 60 -28.01 23.51 -22.91
CA GLU A 60 -27.96 24.36 -21.73
C GLU A 60 -29.37 24.84 -21.29
N ALA A 61 -30.23 25.19 -22.25
CA ALA A 61 -31.62 25.55 -21.98
C ALA A 61 -32.43 24.34 -21.47
N ALA A 62 -32.25 23.16 -22.06
CA ALA A 62 -32.87 21.92 -21.59
C ALA A 62 -32.38 21.51 -20.19
N ASN A 63 -31.09 21.68 -19.90
CA ASN A 63 -30.53 21.44 -18.57
C ASN A 63 -31.09 22.43 -17.54
N ARG A 64 -31.21 23.72 -17.89
CA ARG A 64 -31.82 24.74 -17.04
C ARG A 64 -33.32 24.45 -16.77
N ALA A 65 -34.05 23.95 -17.77
CA ALA A 65 -35.44 23.55 -17.61
C ALA A 65 -35.59 22.28 -16.72
N ARG A 66 -34.62 21.37 -16.75
CA ARG A 66 -34.56 20.21 -15.83
C ARG A 66 -34.25 20.66 -14.40
N GLU A 67 -33.28 21.56 -14.23
CA GLU A 67 -32.92 22.12 -12.92
C GLU A 67 -34.06 22.92 -12.29
N GLY A 68 -34.86 23.64 -13.08
CA GLY A 68 -36.05 24.37 -12.61
C GLY A 68 -37.19 23.49 -12.10
N ARG A 69 -37.16 22.17 -12.37
CA ARG A 69 -38.14 21.19 -11.87
C ARG A 69 -37.69 20.50 -10.57
N LEU A 70 -36.46 20.73 -10.12
CA LEU A 70 -35.94 20.15 -8.89
C LEU A 70 -36.35 21.06 -7.71
N THR A 71 -36.98 20.48 -6.69
CA THR A 71 -37.26 21.19 -5.43
C THR A 71 -35.94 21.48 -4.69
N GLY A 72 -35.89 22.56 -3.91
CA GLY A 72 -34.66 22.97 -3.20
C GLY A 72 -34.08 21.88 -2.29
N PHE A 73 -34.96 21.03 -1.74
CA PHE A 73 -34.58 19.85 -0.98
C PHE A 73 -33.82 18.81 -1.83
N ASP A 74 -34.29 18.51 -3.03
CA ASP A 74 -33.63 17.57 -3.95
C ASP A 74 -32.23 18.07 -4.34
N ARG A 75 -32.10 19.39 -4.55
CA ARG A 75 -30.79 20.03 -4.79
C ARG A 75 -29.82 19.88 -3.62
N ALA A 76 -30.32 20.01 -2.39
CA ALA A 76 -29.54 19.81 -1.18
C ALA A 76 -29.10 18.34 -1.02
N VAL A 77 -29.98 17.38 -1.32
CA VAL A 77 -29.66 15.94 -1.26
C VAL A 77 -28.57 15.57 -2.27
N VAL A 78 -28.68 16.03 -3.52
CA VAL A 78 -27.67 15.77 -4.55
C VAL A 78 -26.32 16.39 -4.17
N ARG A 79 -26.32 17.62 -3.64
CA ARG A 79 -25.09 18.26 -3.16
C ARG A 79 -24.51 17.54 -1.94
N GLY A 80 -25.36 17.08 -1.04
CA GLY A 80 -25.02 16.32 0.16
C GLY A 80 -24.32 15.00 -0.16
N ARG A 81 -24.79 14.26 -1.17
CA ARG A 81 -24.14 13.01 -1.61
C ARG A 81 -22.68 13.25 -2.02
N VAL A 82 -22.44 14.27 -2.84
CA VAL A 82 -21.07 14.60 -3.29
C VAL A 82 -20.18 15.01 -2.11
N TRP A 83 -20.74 15.74 -1.14
CA TRP A 83 -20.00 16.12 0.07
C TRP A 83 -19.71 14.93 0.99
N ALA A 84 -20.66 14.02 1.16
CA ALA A 84 -20.47 12.79 1.93
C ALA A 84 -19.37 11.92 1.30
N ASP A 85 -19.39 11.74 -0.02
CA ASP A 85 -18.34 11.01 -0.74
C ASP A 85 -16.96 11.69 -0.62
N ARG A 86 -16.93 13.03 -0.66
CA ARG A 86 -15.70 13.81 -0.47
C ARG A 86 -15.16 13.65 0.95
N ALA A 87 -16.02 13.76 1.95
CA ALA A 87 -15.67 13.60 3.36
C ALA A 87 -15.16 12.19 3.63
N HIS A 88 -15.84 11.16 3.12
CA HIS A 88 -15.39 9.78 3.26
C HIS A 88 -14.00 9.57 2.65
N ARG A 89 -13.74 10.09 1.45
CA ARG A 89 -12.41 9.99 0.83
C ARG A 89 -11.32 10.72 1.62
N VAL A 90 -11.60 11.91 2.12
CA VAL A 90 -10.63 12.67 2.94
C VAL A 90 -10.33 11.90 4.24
N THR A 91 -11.34 11.39 4.92
CA THR A 91 -11.15 10.61 6.14
C THR A 91 -10.40 9.32 5.88
N ALA A 92 -10.75 8.58 4.81
CA ALA A 92 -10.07 7.33 4.46
C ALA A 92 -8.59 7.57 4.14
N LEU A 93 -8.29 8.57 3.29
CA LEU A 93 -6.90 8.92 2.96
C LEU A 93 -6.15 9.48 4.18
N GLY A 94 -6.83 10.23 5.05
CA GLY A 94 -6.27 10.73 6.30
C GLY A 94 -5.89 9.59 7.24
N LEU A 95 -6.77 8.61 7.43
CA LEU A 95 -6.49 7.42 8.25
C LEU A 95 -5.31 6.62 7.70
N ILE A 96 -5.26 6.41 6.38
CA ILE A 96 -4.12 5.75 5.73
C ILE A 96 -2.81 6.55 5.96
N GLY A 97 -2.86 7.87 5.82
CA GLY A 97 -1.70 8.72 6.09
C GLY A 97 -1.21 8.60 7.54
N ILE A 98 -2.14 8.65 8.50
CA ILE A 98 -1.82 8.53 9.93
C ILE A 98 -1.23 7.16 10.25
N THR A 99 -1.77 6.06 9.69
CA THR A 99 -1.22 4.72 9.93
C THR A 99 0.18 4.55 9.33
N CYS A 100 0.45 5.13 8.16
CA CYS A 100 1.80 5.15 7.59
C CYS A 100 2.80 5.90 8.50
N ILE A 101 2.42 7.07 9.01
CA ILE A 101 3.26 7.85 9.93
C ILE A 101 3.49 7.07 11.24
N ALA A 102 2.44 6.51 11.83
CA ALA A 102 2.55 5.70 13.04
C ALA A 102 3.46 4.48 12.83
N GLY A 103 3.35 3.82 11.67
CA GLY A 103 4.24 2.73 11.29
C GLY A 103 5.71 3.17 11.19
N ALA A 104 5.98 4.29 10.54
CA ALA A 104 7.33 4.84 10.43
C ALA A 104 7.94 5.19 11.79
N VAL A 105 7.15 5.83 12.68
CA VAL A 105 7.56 6.14 14.06
C VAL A 105 7.87 4.88 14.84
N THR A 106 7.08 3.82 14.65
CA THR A 106 7.30 2.52 15.32
C THR A 106 8.63 1.90 14.89
N VAL A 107 8.91 1.84 13.59
CA VAL A 107 10.19 1.32 13.07
C VAL A 107 11.36 2.17 13.58
N TYR A 108 11.22 3.48 13.61
CA TYR A 108 12.22 4.39 14.17
C TYR A 108 12.50 4.10 15.64
N ALA A 109 11.46 3.97 16.47
CA ALA A 109 11.59 3.69 17.90
C ALA A 109 12.24 2.32 18.17
N LEU A 110 11.84 1.29 17.42
CA LEU A 110 12.48 -0.03 17.51
C LEU A 110 13.96 0.04 17.12
N GLY A 111 14.27 0.74 16.02
CA GLY A 111 15.64 0.95 15.57
C GLY A 111 16.50 1.67 16.62
N ASP A 112 15.98 2.74 17.20
CA ASP A 112 16.67 3.52 18.23
C ASP A 112 16.97 2.67 19.48
N MET A 113 15.96 1.93 19.98
CA MET A 113 16.14 1.01 21.12
C MET A 113 17.17 -0.09 20.82
N MET A 114 17.17 -0.64 19.61
CA MET A 114 18.15 -1.66 19.22
C MET A 114 19.58 -1.10 19.20
N ILE A 115 19.79 0.11 18.68
CA ILE A 115 21.11 0.74 18.62
C ILE A 115 21.60 1.06 20.04
N TYR A 116 20.73 1.63 20.87
CA TYR A 116 21.02 1.92 22.27
C TYR A 116 21.40 0.64 23.04
N ASN A 117 20.59 -0.42 22.94
CA ASN A 117 20.90 -1.69 23.59
C ASN A 117 22.17 -2.34 23.04
N ARG A 118 22.47 -2.21 21.74
CA ARG A 118 23.75 -2.69 21.19
C ARG A 118 24.93 -1.94 21.77
N ARG A 119 24.85 -0.61 21.91
CA ARG A 119 25.92 0.19 22.55
C ARG A 119 26.10 -0.22 24.01
N ARG A 120 25.00 -0.29 24.77
CA ARG A 120 25.06 -0.66 26.18
C ARG A 120 25.63 -2.07 26.42
N LYS A 121 25.20 -3.03 25.60
CA LYS A 121 25.77 -4.39 25.62
C LYS A 121 27.26 -4.38 25.26
N ARG A 122 27.69 -3.60 24.25
CA ARG A 122 29.11 -3.51 23.88
C ARG A 122 29.97 -2.96 25.01
N GLU A 123 29.51 -1.93 25.71
CA GLU A 123 30.19 -1.38 26.89
C GLU A 123 30.33 -2.44 27.99
N TYR A 124 29.23 -3.13 28.32
CA TYR A 124 29.23 -4.19 29.33
C TYR A 124 30.16 -5.36 28.96
N PHE A 125 30.14 -5.80 27.71
CA PHE A 125 31.05 -6.85 27.26
C PHE A 125 32.51 -6.38 27.22
N ALA A 126 32.78 -5.10 26.93
CA ALA A 126 34.12 -4.56 26.98
C ALA A 126 34.67 -4.56 28.42
N SER A 127 33.87 -4.15 29.41
CA SER A 127 34.29 -4.18 30.81
C SER A 127 34.49 -5.61 31.33
N GLN A 128 33.58 -6.54 31.00
CA GLN A 128 33.72 -7.94 31.40
C GLN A 128 34.94 -8.61 30.77
N LYS A 129 35.24 -8.30 29.50
CA LYS A 129 36.46 -8.79 28.85
C LYS A 129 37.71 -8.26 29.52
N ALA A 130 37.76 -6.96 29.84
CA ALA A 130 38.90 -6.38 30.54
C ALA A 130 39.15 -7.05 31.91
N LEU A 131 38.09 -7.28 32.69
CA LEU A 131 38.19 -7.98 33.98
C LEU A 131 38.64 -9.45 33.82
N THR A 132 38.14 -10.13 32.79
CA THR A 132 38.52 -11.52 32.51
C THR A 132 39.98 -11.59 32.07
N GLU A 133 40.42 -10.67 31.22
CA GLU A 133 41.81 -10.58 30.76
C GLU A 133 42.77 -10.28 31.92
N SER A 134 42.43 -9.37 32.84
CA SER A 134 43.25 -9.13 34.02
C SER A 134 43.33 -10.36 34.93
N ALA A 135 42.21 -11.07 35.13
CA ALA A 135 42.18 -12.30 35.94
C ALA A 135 43.03 -13.42 35.32
N ILE A 136 43.02 -13.55 33.99
CA ILE A 136 43.86 -14.50 33.25
C ILE A 136 45.34 -14.14 33.40
N GLN A 137 45.69 -12.85 33.29
CA GLN A 137 47.06 -12.40 33.46
C GLN A 137 47.57 -12.68 34.87
N GLU A 138 46.77 -12.37 35.89
CA GLU A 138 47.10 -12.65 37.29
C GLU A 138 47.30 -14.16 37.52
N ALA A 139 46.36 -15.00 37.05
CA ALA A 139 46.47 -16.44 37.13
C ALA A 139 47.75 -16.96 36.43
N SER A 140 48.11 -16.38 35.29
CA SER A 140 49.33 -16.75 34.55
C SER A 140 50.61 -16.38 35.30
N VAL A 141 50.62 -15.23 36.00
CA VAL A 141 51.75 -14.79 36.83
C VAL A 141 51.88 -15.68 38.06
N ALA A 142 50.77 -15.96 38.74
CA ALA A 142 50.73 -16.86 39.90
C ALA A 142 51.19 -18.29 39.55
N LEU A 143 50.82 -18.78 38.35
CA LEU A 143 51.28 -20.08 37.85
C LEU A 143 52.80 -20.11 37.66
N ARG A 144 53.37 -19.05 37.09
CA ARG A 144 54.83 -18.93 36.93
C ARG A 144 55.55 -18.81 38.27
N GLY A 145 54.92 -18.15 39.24
CA GLY A 145 55.42 -18.00 40.61
C GLY A 145 55.25 -19.25 41.48
N GLY A 146 54.56 -20.29 41.00
CA GLY A 146 54.29 -21.51 41.77
C GLY A 146 53.26 -21.35 42.88
N THR A 147 52.60 -20.19 42.99
CA THR A 147 51.61 -19.88 44.04
C THR A 147 50.17 -19.85 43.49
N ALA A 148 49.92 -20.49 42.34
CA ALA A 148 48.60 -20.51 41.72
C ALA A 148 47.58 -21.26 42.58
N THR A 149 46.40 -20.67 42.73
CA THR A 149 45.27 -21.32 43.39
C THR A 149 44.58 -22.33 42.45
N ALA A 150 43.87 -23.30 43.03
CA ALA A 150 43.13 -24.30 42.26
C ALA A 150 42.10 -23.67 41.29
N GLU A 151 41.48 -22.56 41.69
CA GLU A 151 40.54 -21.82 40.85
C GLU A 151 41.22 -21.14 39.66
N GLN A 152 42.41 -20.56 39.85
CA GLN A 152 43.20 -19.93 38.79
C GLN A 152 43.67 -20.96 37.74
N LEU A 153 44.03 -22.17 38.18
CA LEU A 153 44.37 -23.28 37.30
C LEU A 153 43.18 -23.73 36.44
N GLN A 154 42.02 -23.93 37.05
CA GLN A 154 40.79 -24.29 36.33
C GLN A 154 40.35 -23.20 35.35
N LEU A 155 40.53 -21.93 35.70
CA LEU A 155 40.24 -20.80 34.82
C LEU A 155 41.14 -20.83 33.57
N LEU A 156 42.44 -21.10 33.74
CA LEU A 156 43.38 -21.23 32.63
C LEU A 156 43.06 -22.42 31.73
N GLU A 157 42.70 -23.56 32.31
CA GLU A 157 42.32 -24.77 31.57
C GLU A 157 41.05 -24.54 30.73
N LYS A 158 40.02 -23.94 31.34
CA LYS A 158 38.79 -23.57 30.63
C LYS A 158 39.07 -22.60 29.48
N GLN A 159 39.93 -21.60 29.69
CA GLN A 159 40.31 -20.66 28.63
C GLN A 159 41.05 -21.36 27.49
N ARG A 160 42.00 -22.26 27.79
CA ARG A 160 42.74 -23.05 26.78
C ARG A 160 41.80 -23.96 25.98
N GLY A 161 40.87 -24.64 26.66
CA GLY A 161 39.85 -25.46 26.00
C GLY A 161 38.95 -24.65 25.07
N GLN A 162 38.50 -23.47 25.51
CA GLN A 162 37.70 -22.57 24.68
C GLN A 162 38.48 -22.04 23.47
N ALA A 163 39.77 -21.75 23.61
CA ALA A 163 40.62 -21.31 22.52
C ALA A 163 40.83 -22.39 21.47
N ALA A 164 41.00 -23.66 21.88
CA ALA A 164 41.15 -24.79 20.98
C ALA A 164 39.89 -25.03 20.13
N LEU A 165 38.71 -25.04 20.77
CA LEU A 165 37.42 -25.17 20.06
C LEU A 165 37.19 -24.01 19.10
N ALA A 166 37.55 -22.77 19.49
CA ALA A 166 37.43 -21.62 18.61
C ALA A 166 38.38 -21.69 17.39
N ALA A 167 39.57 -22.27 17.55
CA ALA A 167 40.50 -22.51 16.45
C ALA A 167 39.93 -23.55 15.47
N GLU A 168 39.43 -24.67 15.98
CA GLU A 168 38.80 -25.73 15.17
C GLU A 168 37.60 -25.18 14.36
N MET A 169 36.75 -24.36 14.99
CA MET A 169 35.63 -23.74 14.30
C MET A 169 36.08 -22.74 13.23
N ARG A 170 37.18 -22.01 13.45
CA ARG A 170 37.74 -21.10 12.44
C ARG A 170 38.30 -21.86 11.24
N GLU A 171 38.92 -23.02 11.46
CA GLU A 171 39.40 -23.89 10.40
C GLU A 171 38.24 -24.44 9.57
N LYS A 172 37.18 -24.96 10.22
CA LYS A 172 35.96 -25.41 9.54
C LYS A 172 35.32 -24.30 8.71
N VAL A 173 35.25 -23.07 9.23
CA VAL A 173 34.71 -21.92 8.48
C VAL A 173 35.60 -21.55 7.30
N ARG A 174 36.93 -21.65 7.43
CA ARG A 174 37.86 -21.42 6.32
C ARG A 174 37.70 -22.47 5.24
N GLU A 175 37.64 -23.75 5.62
CA GLU A 175 37.41 -24.86 4.71
C GLU A 175 36.08 -24.71 3.95
N VAL A 176 34.99 -24.37 4.64
CA VAL A 176 33.69 -24.10 3.99
C VAL A 176 33.76 -22.88 3.05
N ARG A 177 34.52 -21.84 3.41
CA ARG A 177 34.69 -20.65 2.55
C ARG A 177 35.52 -20.98 1.31
N GLU A 178 36.56 -21.78 1.45
CA GLU A 178 37.41 -22.26 0.35
C GLU A 178 36.64 -23.22 -0.56
N ALA A 179 35.85 -24.14 0.00
CA ALA A 179 34.95 -25.00 -0.75
C ALA A 179 33.90 -24.19 -1.54
N ARG A 180 33.35 -23.12 -0.96
CA ARG A 180 32.42 -22.22 -1.66
C ARG A 180 33.10 -21.38 -2.74
N ALA A 181 34.37 -20.99 -2.55
CA ALA A 181 35.13 -20.24 -3.52
C ALA A 181 35.60 -21.10 -4.71
N ASN A 182 35.85 -22.39 -4.46
CA ASN A 182 36.28 -23.36 -5.47
C ASN A 182 35.11 -24.10 -6.13
N ALA A 183 33.87 -23.80 -5.74
CA ALA A 183 32.68 -24.33 -6.39
C ALA A 183 32.54 -23.70 -7.80
N PRO A 184 32.33 -24.51 -8.86
CA PRO A 184 32.15 -23.99 -10.21
C PRO A 184 30.95 -23.03 -10.26
N PRO A 185 30.97 -21.99 -11.11
CA PRO A 185 29.82 -21.11 -11.28
C PRO A 185 28.63 -21.97 -11.69
N VAL A 186 27.60 -22.02 -10.86
CA VAL A 186 26.34 -22.66 -11.18
C VAL A 186 25.83 -21.94 -12.43
N SER A 187 25.89 -22.60 -13.59
CA SER A 187 25.40 -22.07 -14.84
C SER A 187 23.92 -21.76 -14.68
N ALA A 188 23.61 -20.48 -14.51
CA ALA A 188 22.25 -19.95 -14.57
C ALA A 188 21.77 -19.97 -16.03
N THR A 189 21.57 -21.18 -16.56
CA THR A 189 20.95 -21.43 -17.87
C THR A 189 20.11 -22.70 -17.74
N ALA A 190 18.93 -22.56 -17.15
CA ALA A 190 17.76 -23.43 -17.40
C ALA A 190 16.60 -22.92 -16.55
N ALA A 191 15.76 -22.06 -17.14
CA ALA A 191 14.31 -21.93 -16.88
C ALA A 191 13.80 -20.53 -17.28
N VAL A 192 14.08 -20.09 -18.51
CA VAL A 192 13.20 -19.18 -19.23
C VAL A 192 13.20 -19.66 -20.67
N GLY A 193 12.10 -20.29 -21.09
CA GLY A 193 11.84 -20.62 -22.48
C GLY A 193 11.21 -21.98 -22.69
N GLU A 194 10.00 -21.95 -23.28
CA GLU A 194 9.23 -23.03 -23.94
C GLU A 194 8.40 -23.90 -22.98
N GLU A 195 7.06 -23.97 -23.04
CA GLU A 195 6.04 -23.55 -24.03
C GLU A 195 4.79 -22.94 -23.36
#